data_AF-A0A952PSD3-F1
#
_entry.id   AF-A0A952PSD3-F1
#
_cell.length_a   1.000
_cell.length_b   1.000
_cell.length_c   1.000
_cell.angle_alpha   90.00
_cell.angle_beta   90.00
_cell.angle_gamma   90.00
#
_symmetry.space_group_name_H-M   'P 1'
#
loop_
_entity.id
_entity.type
_entity.pdbx_description
1 polymer ?
#
loop_
_entity_poly.entity_id
_entity_poly.type
_entity_poly.pdbx_seq_one_letter_code
_entity_poly.pdbx_strand_id
1 'polypeptide(L)'
;MINRKQYLYSSIVALGLVSAFALPAQAAGTYLAPEVVSSTYEENGEECASVTINGEEIISYRGEIDGDSAEDRAEKLAENIEEILDDEKDAIEQFLPAREGNYAAIKFNGKTILKFAPPTSASDSEEAGKIAVKSSMQVINALRCAVGIAKMSDAINNYAEAAASGRLANMSGDDSFSGRASWYGPNFHGRRTSNGERFDQEAMTAAHRTLPFGTKLLVTNRSTGKSCVVKVNDRGPYKDNRVIDLSHGAAKQLNMVSSGVAMVDVFVLQ
;
A
#
# COMPACT_ATOMS: atom_id res chain seq x y z
N MET A 1 -29.41 -42.16 -13.57
CA MET A 1 -28.30 -42.99 -14.09
C MET A 1 -27.61 -42.24 -15.21
N ILE A 2 -26.55 -41.48 -14.89
CA ILE A 2 -25.60 -40.93 -15.87
C ILE A 2 -24.19 -41.12 -15.26
N ASN A 3 -23.33 -41.74 -16.06
CA ASN A 3 -22.06 -42.35 -15.72
C ASN A 3 -20.98 -41.34 -15.29
N ARG A 4 -20.34 -41.61 -14.14
CA ARG A 4 -19.03 -41.05 -13.76
C ARG A 4 -17.94 -41.76 -14.56
N LYS A 5 -17.13 -41.03 -15.33
CA LYS A 5 -15.87 -41.55 -15.89
C LYS A 5 -14.76 -41.40 -14.85
N GLN A 6 -14.29 -42.54 -14.34
CA GLN A 6 -13.00 -42.69 -13.68
C GLN A 6 -11.91 -42.84 -14.75
N TYR A 7 -10.77 -42.19 -14.58
CA TYR A 7 -9.55 -42.51 -15.31
C TYR A 7 -8.51 -43.05 -14.31
N LEU A 8 -8.26 -44.37 -14.40
CA LEU A 8 -7.05 -44.99 -13.87
C LEU A 8 -5.91 -44.81 -14.89
N TYR A 9 -4.71 -44.47 -14.42
CA TYR A 9 -3.49 -44.75 -15.16
C TYR A 9 -2.53 -45.58 -14.31
N SER A 10 -1.99 -46.60 -14.98
CA SER A 10 -1.18 -47.70 -14.47
C SER A 10 0.31 -47.33 -14.34
N SER A 11 0.97 -48.04 -13.44
CA SER A 11 2.37 -47.94 -13.03
C SER A 11 3.40 -48.16 -14.15
N ILE A 12 4.50 -47.39 -14.11
CA ILE A 12 5.80 -47.81 -14.67
C ILE A 12 6.87 -47.59 -13.60
N VAL A 13 7.56 -48.67 -13.25
CA VAL A 13 8.77 -48.72 -12.42
C VAL A 13 9.98 -48.52 -13.33
N ALA A 14 10.86 -47.57 -12.98
CA ALA A 14 12.23 -47.55 -13.49
C ALA A 14 13.18 -47.05 -12.39
N LEU A 15 14.07 -47.95 -11.94
CA LEU A 15 15.18 -47.68 -11.04
C LEU A 15 16.24 -46.82 -11.76
N GLY A 16 16.67 -45.74 -11.11
CA GLY A 16 17.84 -44.96 -11.52
C GLY A 16 18.39 -44.20 -10.31
N LEU A 17 19.41 -44.76 -9.66
CA LEU A 17 20.17 -44.12 -8.59
C LEU A 17 21.06 -43.03 -9.18
N VAL A 18 20.74 -41.76 -8.88
CA VAL A 18 21.66 -40.63 -9.02
C VAL A 18 21.61 -39.85 -7.70
N SER A 19 22.69 -39.95 -6.94
CA SER A 19 22.91 -39.17 -5.73
C SER A 19 23.21 -37.71 -6.10
N ALA A 20 22.15 -36.91 -6.22
CA ALA A 20 22.23 -35.46 -6.22
C ALA A 20 22.02 -34.96 -4.78
N PHE A 21 22.93 -34.12 -4.29
CA PHE A 21 22.76 -33.40 -3.03
C PHE A 21 21.45 -32.62 -3.09
N ALA A 22 20.44 -33.07 -2.33
CA ALA A 22 19.21 -32.33 -2.14
C ALA A 22 19.52 -31.09 -1.29
N LEU A 23 19.48 -29.91 -1.91
CA LEU A 23 19.19 -28.69 -1.16
C LEU A 23 17.83 -28.90 -0.46
N PRO A 24 17.63 -28.42 0.78
CA PRO A 24 16.32 -28.51 1.41
C PRO A 24 15.34 -27.77 0.51
N ALA A 25 14.37 -28.52 -0.03
CA ALA A 25 13.22 -27.95 -0.71
C ALA A 25 12.54 -27.01 0.27
N GLN A 26 12.63 -25.71 0.01
CA GLN A 26 11.74 -24.73 0.59
C GLN A 26 10.33 -25.26 0.31
N ALA A 27 9.57 -25.59 1.35
CA ALA A 27 8.19 -25.99 1.19
C ALA A 27 7.46 -24.87 0.44
N ALA A 28 7.15 -25.12 -0.84
CA ALA A 28 6.24 -24.29 -1.60
C ALA A 28 4.87 -24.50 -0.95
N GLY A 29 4.58 -23.70 0.08
CA GLY A 29 3.21 -23.51 0.53
C GLY A 29 2.42 -23.09 -0.71
N THR A 30 1.39 -23.85 -1.05
CA THR A 30 0.44 -23.48 -2.10
C THR A 30 -0.15 -22.13 -1.71
N TYR A 31 0.38 -21.06 -2.30
CA TYR A 31 -0.23 -19.75 -2.20
C TYR A 31 -1.52 -19.84 -3.01
N LEU A 32 -2.65 -20.08 -2.33
CA LEU A 32 -3.94 -19.98 -2.98
C LEU A 32 -4.08 -18.51 -3.42
N ALA A 33 -4.42 -18.29 -4.68
CA ALA A 33 -4.75 -16.95 -5.14
C ALA A 33 -5.87 -16.39 -4.25
N PRO A 34 -5.80 -15.11 -3.85
CA PRO A 34 -6.85 -14.54 -3.03
C PRO A 34 -8.20 -14.65 -3.71
N GLU A 35 -9.22 -15.04 -2.96
CA GLU A 35 -10.59 -15.15 -3.45
C GLU A 35 -11.35 -13.87 -3.08
N VAL A 36 -11.86 -13.17 -4.10
CA VAL A 36 -12.70 -11.97 -3.93
C VAL A 36 -14.14 -12.37 -4.18
N VAL A 37 -15.05 -11.99 -3.28
CA VAL A 37 -16.47 -12.33 -3.41
C VAL A 37 -17.32 -11.14 -3.02
N SER A 38 -18.24 -10.74 -3.89
CA SER A 38 -19.39 -9.91 -3.55
C SER A 38 -20.59 -10.78 -3.16
N SER A 39 -21.35 -10.38 -2.16
CA SER A 39 -22.55 -11.11 -1.70
C SER A 39 -23.66 -10.15 -1.30
N THR A 40 -24.91 -10.49 -1.62
CA THR A 40 -26.10 -9.71 -1.25
C THR A 40 -26.86 -10.37 -0.09
N TYR A 41 -27.47 -9.54 0.76
CA TYR A 41 -28.26 -9.98 1.90
C TYR A 41 -29.26 -8.90 2.32
N GLU A 42 -30.23 -9.26 3.17
CA GLU A 42 -31.21 -8.33 3.72
C GLU A 42 -30.97 -8.15 5.22
N GLU A 43 -30.92 -6.91 5.69
CA GLU A 43 -30.78 -6.60 7.11
C GLU A 43 -31.73 -5.46 7.48
N ASN A 44 -32.61 -5.71 8.45
CA ASN A 44 -33.65 -4.77 8.90
C ASN A 44 -34.60 -4.30 7.79
N GLY A 45 -34.88 -5.14 6.79
CA GLY A 45 -35.76 -4.80 5.67
C GLY A 45 -35.08 -3.97 4.57
N GLU A 46 -33.76 -3.82 4.63
CA GLU A 46 -32.97 -3.11 3.63
C GLU A 46 -32.01 -4.05 2.91
N GLU A 47 -31.89 -3.85 1.59
CA GLU A 47 -30.92 -4.53 0.76
C GLU A 47 -29.50 -4.07 1.12
N CYS A 48 -28.62 -5.04 1.35
CA CYS A 48 -27.22 -4.86 1.68
C CYS A 48 -26.37 -5.75 0.77
N ALA A 49 -25.13 -5.35 0.58
CA ALA A 49 -24.14 -6.16 -0.10
C ALA A 49 -22.76 -5.96 0.51
N SER A 50 -21.96 -7.00 0.58
CA SER A 50 -20.59 -6.91 1.09
C SER A 50 -19.58 -7.46 0.10
N VAL A 51 -18.35 -6.98 0.20
CA VAL A 51 -17.19 -7.52 -0.49
C VAL A 51 -16.32 -8.21 0.56
N THR A 52 -15.81 -9.39 0.22
CA THR A 52 -14.88 -10.13 1.06
C THR A 52 -13.62 -10.49 0.27
N ILE A 53 -12.49 -10.61 0.97
CA ILE A 53 -11.28 -11.21 0.43
C ILE A 53 -10.88 -12.36 1.36
N ASN A 54 -10.76 -13.57 0.84
CA ASN A 54 -10.52 -14.79 1.61
C ASN A 54 -11.52 -14.99 2.77
N GLY A 55 -12.77 -14.55 2.57
CA GLY A 55 -13.85 -14.61 3.56
C GLY A 55 -13.81 -13.55 4.66
N GLU A 56 -12.83 -12.62 4.67
CA GLU A 56 -12.84 -11.44 5.55
C GLU A 56 -13.58 -10.30 4.87
N GLU A 57 -14.63 -9.76 5.51
CA GLU A 57 -15.37 -8.60 5.00
C GLU A 57 -14.49 -7.35 4.98
N ILE A 58 -14.43 -6.69 3.81
CA ILE A 58 -13.67 -5.46 3.63
C ILE A 58 -14.56 -4.23 3.73
N ILE A 59 -15.74 -4.28 3.08
CA ILE A 59 -16.72 -3.20 2.97
C ILE A 59 -18.11 -3.82 2.84
N SER A 60 -19.08 -3.22 3.50
CA SER A 60 -20.51 -3.49 3.37
C SER A 60 -21.27 -2.23 2.96
N TYR A 61 -22.09 -2.36 1.93
CA TYR A 61 -22.97 -1.35 1.36
C TYR A 61 -24.42 -1.60 1.79
N ARG A 62 -25.18 -0.50 1.86
CA ARG A 62 -26.59 -0.51 2.26
C ARG A 62 -27.39 0.43 1.39
N GLY A 63 -28.58 -0.01 0.99
CA GLY A 63 -29.55 0.76 0.23
C GLY A 63 -29.03 1.27 -1.12
N GLU A 64 -29.74 2.24 -1.67
CA GLU A 64 -29.39 2.89 -2.93
C GLU A 64 -28.72 4.25 -2.65
N ILE A 65 -27.60 4.53 -3.34
CA ILE A 65 -26.91 5.83 -3.27
C ILE A 65 -26.61 6.28 -4.69
N ASP A 66 -27.01 7.51 -5.05
CA ASP A 66 -26.79 8.11 -6.36
C ASP A 66 -27.25 7.24 -7.55
N GLY A 67 -28.27 6.41 -7.35
CA GLY A 67 -28.83 5.51 -8.37
C GLY A 67 -28.12 4.16 -8.49
N ASP A 68 -27.06 3.90 -7.71
CA ASP A 68 -26.41 2.60 -7.63
C ASP A 68 -26.92 1.82 -6.40
N SER A 69 -27.36 0.58 -6.61
CA SER A 69 -27.79 -0.33 -5.53
C SER A 69 -26.62 -0.73 -4.63
N ALA A 70 -26.91 -1.42 -3.51
CA ALA A 70 -25.85 -2.01 -2.69
C ALA A 70 -25.09 -3.09 -3.49
N GLU A 71 -25.84 -3.92 -4.23
CA GLU A 71 -25.30 -4.96 -5.11
C GLU A 71 -24.35 -4.39 -6.17
N ASP A 72 -24.79 -3.39 -6.95
CA ASP A 72 -23.97 -2.78 -8.02
C ASP A 72 -22.65 -2.22 -7.48
N ARG A 73 -22.68 -1.61 -6.29
CA ARG A 73 -21.47 -1.05 -5.66
C ARG A 73 -20.52 -2.14 -5.19
N ALA A 74 -21.04 -3.23 -4.64
CA ALA A 74 -20.23 -4.36 -4.20
C ALA A 74 -19.59 -5.10 -5.39
N GLU A 75 -20.36 -5.36 -6.44
CA GLU A 75 -19.89 -6.05 -7.66
C GLU A 75 -18.78 -5.23 -8.34
N LYS A 76 -19.03 -3.94 -8.63
CA LYS A 76 -18.02 -3.04 -9.21
C LYS A 76 -16.75 -2.99 -8.36
N LEU A 77 -16.87 -2.95 -7.03
CA LEU A 77 -15.69 -2.93 -6.17
C LEU A 77 -14.93 -4.26 -6.22
N ALA A 78 -15.63 -5.40 -6.19
CA ALA A 78 -15.03 -6.72 -6.27
C ALA A 78 -14.26 -6.91 -7.58
N GLU A 79 -14.86 -6.58 -8.73
CA GLU A 79 -14.21 -6.67 -10.05
C GLU A 79 -12.90 -5.86 -10.11
N ASN A 80 -12.94 -4.61 -9.64
CA ASN A 80 -11.72 -3.78 -9.64
C ASN A 80 -10.65 -4.31 -8.68
N ILE A 81 -11.03 -4.96 -7.57
CA ILE A 81 -10.08 -5.57 -6.64
C ILE A 81 -9.42 -6.79 -7.26
N GLU A 82 -10.18 -7.62 -7.98
CA GLU A 82 -9.63 -8.75 -8.74
C GLU A 82 -8.63 -8.28 -9.80
N GLU A 83 -8.97 -7.24 -10.58
CA GLU A 83 -8.06 -6.64 -11.56
C GLU A 83 -6.75 -6.17 -10.91
N ILE A 84 -6.84 -5.50 -9.75
CA ILE A 84 -5.65 -5.06 -9.00
C ILE A 84 -4.79 -6.23 -8.51
N LEU A 85 -5.41 -7.31 -8.03
CA LEU A 85 -4.71 -8.50 -7.55
C LEU A 85 -4.03 -9.28 -8.68
N ASP A 86 -4.56 -9.18 -9.90
CA ASP A 86 -3.98 -9.79 -11.08
C ASP A 86 -2.83 -8.94 -11.67
N ASP A 87 -3.07 -7.63 -11.86
CA ASP A 87 -2.17 -6.77 -12.63
C ASP A 87 -1.17 -5.97 -11.78
N GLU A 88 -1.53 -5.63 -10.54
CA GLU A 88 -0.79 -4.65 -9.71
C GLU A 88 -0.37 -5.20 -8.33
N LYS A 89 -0.40 -6.52 -8.13
CA LYS A 89 -0.10 -7.14 -6.82
C LYS A 89 1.25 -6.74 -6.21
N ASP A 90 2.27 -6.58 -7.05
CA ASP A 90 3.63 -6.23 -6.61
C ASP A 90 3.73 -4.73 -6.21
N ALA A 91 2.72 -3.92 -6.57
CA ALA A 91 2.63 -2.51 -6.24
C ALA A 91 1.80 -2.23 -4.97
N ILE A 92 1.05 -3.20 -4.44
CA ILE A 92 0.15 -3.05 -3.28
C ILE A 92 0.87 -2.46 -2.06
N GLU A 93 2.16 -2.77 -1.86
CA GLU A 93 2.92 -2.20 -0.74
C GLU A 93 3.01 -0.66 -0.79
N GLN A 94 2.92 -0.09 -2.00
CA GLN A 94 3.12 1.33 -2.31
C GLN A 94 1.80 2.10 -2.48
N PHE A 95 0.65 1.43 -2.35
CA PHE A 95 -0.64 2.08 -2.46
C PHE A 95 -0.86 3.07 -1.31
N LEU A 96 -1.45 4.21 -1.65
CA LEU A 96 -1.78 5.25 -0.69
C LEU A 96 -3.29 5.45 -0.60
N PRO A 97 -3.86 5.49 0.61
CA PRO A 97 -5.24 5.88 0.82
C PRO A 97 -5.41 7.37 0.49
N ALA A 98 -6.51 7.70 -0.17
CA ALA A 98 -6.85 9.04 -0.61
C ALA A 98 -8.38 9.19 -0.72
N ARG A 99 -8.82 10.39 -1.12
CA ARG A 99 -10.19 10.64 -1.54
C ARG A 99 -10.23 11.51 -2.78
N GLU A 100 -11.33 11.42 -3.52
CA GLU A 100 -11.67 12.35 -4.60
C GLU A 100 -13.11 12.82 -4.44
N GLY A 101 -13.31 14.06 -3.96
CA GLY A 101 -14.62 14.48 -3.48
C GLY A 101 -15.06 13.60 -2.31
N ASN A 102 -16.24 13.01 -2.40
CA ASN A 102 -16.79 12.08 -1.41
C ASN A 102 -16.45 10.61 -1.69
N TYR A 103 -15.67 10.33 -2.73
CA TYR A 103 -15.30 8.96 -3.09
C TYR A 103 -14.00 8.56 -2.40
N ALA A 104 -13.96 7.31 -1.93
CA ALA A 104 -12.72 6.67 -1.52
C ALA A 104 -11.83 6.47 -2.76
N ALA A 105 -10.53 6.72 -2.61
CA ALA A 105 -9.59 6.56 -3.70
C ALA A 105 -8.31 5.88 -3.23
N ILE A 106 -7.73 5.01 -4.06
CA ILE A 106 -6.40 4.45 -3.86
C ILE A 106 -5.49 5.05 -4.92
N LYS A 107 -4.34 5.56 -4.48
CA LYS A 107 -3.33 6.12 -5.38
C LYS A 107 -2.07 5.26 -5.45
N PHE A 108 -1.51 5.18 -6.64
CA PHE A 108 -0.19 4.63 -6.91
C PHE A 108 0.54 5.54 -7.89
N ASN A 109 1.79 5.90 -7.59
CA ASN A 109 2.60 6.81 -8.39
C ASN A 109 1.88 8.15 -8.72
N GLY A 110 1.13 8.69 -7.77
CA GLY A 110 0.37 9.93 -7.93
C GLY A 110 -0.92 9.82 -8.76
N LYS A 111 -1.19 8.65 -9.36
CA LYS A 111 -2.41 8.37 -10.12
C LYS A 111 -3.42 7.63 -9.26
N THR A 112 -4.70 7.88 -9.50
CA THR A 112 -5.80 7.11 -8.90
C THR A 112 -5.94 5.80 -9.67
N ILE A 113 -5.77 4.69 -8.95
CA ILE A 113 -5.88 3.33 -9.50
C ILE A 113 -7.20 2.65 -9.11
N LEU A 114 -7.83 3.11 -8.03
CA LEU A 114 -9.17 2.68 -7.63
C LEU A 114 -9.93 3.88 -7.11
N LYS A 115 -11.20 3.99 -7.51
CA LYS A 115 -12.15 4.97 -6.96
C LYS A 115 -13.47 4.28 -6.75
N PHE A 116 -14.04 4.42 -5.56
CA PHE A 116 -15.28 3.73 -5.20
C PHE A 116 -16.09 4.53 -4.19
N ALA A 117 -17.39 4.30 -4.16
CA ALA A 117 -18.28 4.93 -3.21
C ALA A 117 -17.99 4.39 -1.80
N PRO A 118 -17.90 5.24 -0.76
CA PRO A 118 -17.86 4.77 0.62
C PRO A 118 -19.20 4.12 1.02
N PRO A 119 -19.26 3.37 2.13
CA PRO A 119 -20.48 2.69 2.60
C PRO A 119 -21.55 3.64 3.17
N THR A 120 -21.40 4.95 3.00
CA THR A 120 -22.28 5.99 3.54
C THR A 120 -22.73 6.96 2.45
N SER A 121 -23.93 7.51 2.60
CA SER A 121 -24.48 8.58 1.75
C SER A 121 -24.13 9.99 2.25
N ALA A 122 -23.16 10.12 3.15
CA ALA A 122 -22.77 11.40 3.71
C ALA A 122 -22.42 12.40 2.59
N SER A 123 -23.26 13.43 2.46
CA SER A 123 -23.05 14.53 1.53
C SER A 123 -21.89 15.42 2.00
N ASP A 124 -21.18 16.03 1.05
CA ASP A 124 -20.01 16.93 1.15
C ASP A 124 -19.80 17.52 2.57
N SER A 125 -19.18 16.73 3.44
CA SER A 125 -18.90 17.08 4.83
C SER A 125 -17.53 16.55 5.23
N GLU A 126 -16.94 17.15 6.25
CA GLU A 126 -15.66 16.68 6.79
C GLU A 126 -15.73 15.20 7.20
N GLU A 127 -16.90 14.75 7.66
CA GLU A 127 -17.16 13.36 8.03
C GLU A 127 -17.18 12.43 6.80
N ALA A 128 -17.83 12.84 5.71
CA ALA A 128 -17.80 12.10 4.44
C ALA A 128 -16.35 11.91 3.94
N GLY A 129 -15.54 12.96 4.04
CA GLY A 129 -14.12 12.91 3.69
C GLY A 129 -13.31 11.93 4.55
N LYS A 130 -13.57 11.87 5.86
CA LYS A 130 -12.93 10.90 6.77
C LYS A 130 -13.33 9.47 6.45
N ILE A 131 -14.63 9.23 6.21
CA ILE A 131 -15.13 7.90 5.87
C ILE A 131 -14.54 7.42 4.54
N ALA A 132 -14.48 8.27 3.51
CA ALA A 132 -13.85 7.95 2.24
C ALA A 132 -12.39 7.50 2.38
N VAL A 133 -11.58 8.23 3.16
CA VAL A 133 -10.20 7.83 3.43
C VAL A 133 -10.14 6.51 4.20
N LYS A 134 -10.94 6.37 5.25
CA LYS A 134 -10.99 5.14 6.04
C LYS A 134 -11.35 3.93 5.18
N SER A 135 -12.33 4.06 4.29
CA SER A 135 -12.71 3.00 3.36
C SER A 135 -11.59 2.66 2.38
N SER A 136 -10.90 3.65 1.80
CA SER A 136 -9.74 3.38 0.94
C SER A 136 -8.65 2.59 1.68
N MET A 137 -8.45 2.88 2.96
CA MET A 137 -7.47 2.20 3.81
C MET A 137 -7.89 0.78 4.18
N GLN A 138 -9.19 0.54 4.43
CA GLN A 138 -9.73 -0.81 4.64
C GLN A 138 -9.44 -1.70 3.43
N VAL A 139 -9.70 -1.20 2.23
CA VAL A 139 -9.41 -1.94 0.98
C VAL A 139 -7.91 -2.18 0.81
N ILE A 140 -7.05 -1.16 1.00
CA ILE A 140 -5.59 -1.35 0.92
C ILE A 140 -5.10 -2.39 1.93
N ASN A 141 -5.58 -2.35 3.17
CA ASN A 141 -5.16 -3.31 4.19
C ASN A 141 -5.63 -4.73 3.87
N ALA A 142 -6.83 -4.88 3.32
CA ALA A 142 -7.31 -6.18 2.86
C ALA A 142 -6.46 -6.72 1.71
N LEU A 143 -6.16 -5.88 0.70
CA LEU A 143 -5.24 -6.21 -0.40
C LEU A 143 -3.85 -6.63 0.13
N ARG A 144 -3.27 -5.85 1.06
CA ARG A 144 -1.98 -6.16 1.68
C ARG A 144 -2.01 -7.51 2.38
N CYS A 145 -3.01 -7.75 3.23
CA CYS A 145 -3.15 -9.03 3.92
C CYS A 145 -3.34 -10.20 2.95
N ALA A 146 -4.11 -10.01 1.89
CA ALA A 146 -4.36 -11.00 0.85
C ALA A 146 -3.07 -11.44 0.13
N VAL A 147 -2.11 -10.52 -0.04
CA VAL A 147 -0.79 -10.81 -0.63
C VAL A 147 0.32 -11.03 0.41
N GLY A 148 -0.04 -11.25 1.68
CA GLY A 148 0.92 -11.60 2.74
C GLY A 148 1.76 -10.43 3.26
N ILE A 149 1.34 -9.20 2.97
CA ILE A 149 1.97 -7.95 3.44
C ILE A 149 1.25 -7.48 4.71
N ALA A 150 2.01 -7.00 5.70
CA ALA A 150 1.46 -6.45 6.93
C ALA A 150 0.62 -5.18 6.66
N LYS A 151 -0.45 -4.97 7.43
CA LYS A 151 -1.31 -3.77 7.37
C LYS A 151 -0.48 -2.47 7.47
N MET A 152 -0.99 -1.41 6.86
CA MET A 152 -0.42 -0.07 6.95
C MET A 152 -0.36 0.41 8.41
N SER A 153 0.64 1.23 8.75
CA SER A 153 0.74 1.82 10.09
C SER A 153 -0.25 2.96 10.28
N ASP A 154 -0.74 3.13 11.51
CA ASP A 154 -1.66 4.22 11.92
C ASP A 154 -1.22 5.61 11.46
N ALA A 155 0.09 5.85 11.41
CA ALA A 155 0.65 7.10 10.97
C ALA A 155 0.34 7.45 9.50
N ILE A 156 0.28 6.47 8.59
CA ILE A 156 -0.10 6.70 7.19
C ILE A 156 -1.61 7.02 7.10
N ASN A 157 -2.41 6.45 8.00
CA ASN A 157 -3.83 6.74 8.12
C ASN A 157 -4.04 8.20 8.54
N ASN A 158 -3.34 8.63 9.59
CA ASN A 158 -3.38 10.01 10.07
C ASN A 158 -2.97 11.02 8.98
N TYR A 159 -1.94 10.69 8.18
CA TYR A 159 -1.55 11.50 7.03
C TYR A 159 -2.67 11.62 5.99
N ALA A 160 -3.25 10.49 5.56
CA ALA A 160 -4.29 10.51 4.54
C ALA A 160 -5.56 11.24 5.01
N GLU A 161 -5.92 11.10 6.29
CA GLU A 161 -7.02 11.87 6.89
C GLU A 161 -6.70 13.37 6.92
N ALA A 162 -5.48 13.76 7.29
CA ALA A 162 -5.06 15.17 7.26
C ALA A 162 -5.04 15.73 5.83
N ALA A 163 -4.63 14.93 4.84
CA ALA A 163 -4.66 15.26 3.41
C ALA A 163 -6.10 15.50 2.95
N ALA A 164 -6.98 14.58 3.28
CA ALA A 164 -8.39 14.66 2.94
C ALA A 164 -9.09 15.84 3.61
N SER A 165 -8.81 16.17 4.87
CA SER A 165 -9.44 17.31 5.53
C SER A 165 -8.88 18.66 5.08
N GLY A 166 -7.93 18.71 4.14
CA GLY A 166 -7.20 19.94 3.79
C GLY A 166 -6.30 20.46 4.92
N ARG A 167 -6.14 19.67 5.99
CA ARG A 167 -5.35 20.03 7.17
C ARG A 167 -3.86 20.06 6.86
N LEU A 168 -3.37 19.36 5.84
CA LEU A 168 -1.96 19.45 5.42
C LEU A 168 -1.54 20.89 5.06
N ALA A 169 -2.45 21.71 4.50
CA ALA A 169 -2.14 23.10 4.16
C ALA A 169 -1.94 23.99 5.41
N ASN A 170 -2.47 23.56 6.55
CA ASN A 170 -2.35 24.25 7.84
C ASN A 170 -1.36 23.56 8.80
N MET A 171 -0.72 22.46 8.39
CA MET A 171 0.34 21.80 9.17
C MET A 171 1.63 22.60 9.03
N SER A 172 1.79 23.63 9.87
CA SER A 172 3.06 24.31 10.10
C SER A 172 3.74 23.76 11.34
N GLY A 173 5.03 23.42 11.25
CA GLY A 173 5.84 22.94 12.39
C GLY A 173 6.47 21.56 12.14
N ASP A 174 6.98 20.96 13.23
CA ASP A 174 7.79 19.72 13.28
C ASP A 174 7.20 18.50 12.54
N ASP A 175 5.94 18.54 12.10
CA ASP A 175 5.23 17.42 11.48
C ASP A 175 5.32 17.36 9.94
N SER A 176 5.77 18.43 9.26
CA SER A 176 6.02 18.37 7.82
C SER A 176 7.06 19.38 7.34
N PHE A 177 7.76 19.06 6.26
CA PHE A 177 8.73 19.95 5.63
C PHE A 177 8.92 19.62 4.15
N SER A 178 9.42 20.59 3.39
CA SER A 178 9.70 20.43 1.96
C SER A 178 11.10 20.92 1.61
N GLY A 179 11.68 20.35 0.56
CA GLY A 179 12.98 20.80 0.06
C GLY A 179 13.62 19.80 -0.88
N ARG A 180 14.91 20.00 -1.17
CA ARG A 180 15.64 19.07 -2.04
C ARG A 180 16.05 17.82 -1.25
N ALA A 181 15.63 16.66 -1.73
CA ALA A 181 16.20 15.38 -1.36
C ALA A 181 17.40 15.06 -2.24
N SER A 182 18.32 14.25 -1.72
CA SER A 182 19.27 13.47 -2.51
C SER A 182 19.34 12.04 -2.01
N TRP A 183 20.26 11.24 -2.52
CA TRP A 183 20.45 9.86 -2.05
C TRP A 183 21.92 9.47 -1.94
N TYR A 184 22.20 8.47 -1.09
CA TYR A 184 23.55 7.96 -0.85
C TYR A 184 24.08 7.10 -1.99
N GLY A 185 25.20 7.49 -2.60
CA GLY A 185 25.89 6.63 -3.57
C GLY A 185 26.32 5.27 -2.99
N PRO A 186 26.66 4.29 -3.84
CA PRO A 186 26.84 2.88 -3.44
C PRO A 186 27.99 2.64 -2.44
N ASN A 187 28.93 3.57 -2.30
CA ASN A 187 30.13 3.43 -1.47
C ASN A 187 29.87 3.40 0.05
N PHE A 188 28.64 3.69 0.49
CA PHE A 188 28.28 3.72 1.90
C PHE A 188 27.75 2.38 2.42
N HIS A 189 27.37 1.44 1.55
CA HIS A 189 26.78 0.18 1.94
C HIS A 189 27.63 -0.60 2.96
N GLY A 190 27.00 -1.15 3.99
CA GLY A 190 27.62 -1.92 5.07
C GLY A 190 28.35 -1.09 6.13
N ARG A 191 28.52 0.23 5.94
CA ARG A 191 29.10 1.13 6.94
C ARG A 191 28.12 1.36 8.09
N ARG A 192 28.62 1.83 9.23
CA ARG A 192 27.74 2.22 10.34
C ARG A 192 27.10 3.59 10.07
N THR A 193 25.80 3.69 10.28
CA THR A 193 25.07 4.96 10.35
C THR A 193 25.26 5.60 11.73
N SER A 194 24.78 6.84 11.89
CA SER A 194 24.86 7.60 13.13
C SER A 194 24.06 6.99 14.29
N ASN A 195 23.08 6.12 14.03
CA ASN A 195 22.38 5.35 15.07
C ASN A 195 23.05 4.01 15.40
N GLY A 196 24.15 3.67 14.74
CA GLY A 196 24.92 2.45 14.96
C GLY A 196 24.49 1.22 14.14
N GLU A 197 23.36 1.28 13.43
CA GLU A 197 22.95 0.25 12.47
C GLU A 197 23.95 0.17 11.29
N ARG A 198 23.99 -0.97 10.58
CA ARG A 198 24.69 -1.04 9.29
C ARG A 198 23.78 -0.47 8.21
N PHE A 199 24.30 0.46 7.42
CA PHE A 199 23.58 1.02 6.29
C PHE A 199 23.37 -0.05 5.22
N ASP A 200 22.11 -0.31 4.92
CA ASP A 200 21.69 -1.04 3.73
C ASP A 200 21.16 -0.04 2.71
N GLN A 201 21.71 -0.10 1.49
CA GLN A 201 21.37 0.87 0.44
C GLN A 201 20.00 0.56 -0.17
N GLU A 202 19.54 -0.70 -0.10
CA GLU A 202 18.24 -1.11 -0.63
C GLU A 202 17.12 -1.00 0.42
N ALA A 203 17.46 -0.82 1.69
CA ALA A 203 16.48 -0.62 2.75
C ALA A 203 15.78 0.74 2.66
N MET A 204 14.57 0.86 3.22
CA MET A 204 13.79 2.10 3.23
C MET A 204 14.20 3.04 4.38
N THR A 205 15.37 3.67 4.24
CA THR A 205 15.98 4.50 5.28
C THR A 205 16.39 5.88 4.77
N ALA A 206 16.57 6.82 5.70
CA ALA A 206 16.98 8.19 5.41
C ALA A 206 17.85 8.79 6.52
N ALA A 207 18.63 9.82 6.16
CA ALA A 207 19.21 10.75 7.12
C ALA A 207 18.45 12.06 7.21
N HIS A 208 18.31 12.51 8.44
CA HIS A 208 17.81 13.84 8.77
C HIS A 208 18.66 14.47 9.88
N ARG A 209 18.76 15.80 9.89
CA ARG A 209 19.71 16.53 10.77
C ARG A 209 19.34 16.39 12.24
N THR A 210 18.06 16.51 12.54
CA THR A 210 17.57 16.71 13.92
C THR A 210 16.46 15.75 14.33
N LEU A 211 15.84 15.04 13.39
CA LEU A 211 14.72 14.15 13.73
C LEU A 211 15.24 12.97 14.57
N PRO A 212 14.48 12.51 15.58
CA PRO A 212 14.82 11.32 16.33
C PRO A 212 15.09 10.12 15.42
N PHE A 213 16.01 9.24 15.83
CA PHE A 213 16.17 7.98 15.12
C PHE A 213 14.92 7.12 15.32
N GLY A 214 14.52 6.40 14.27
CA GLY A 214 13.30 5.61 14.26
C GLY A 214 12.07 6.35 13.72
N THR A 215 12.12 7.69 13.61
CA THR A 215 11.02 8.47 13.02
C THR A 215 10.72 7.97 11.62
N LYS A 216 9.44 7.67 11.34
CA LYS A 216 8.96 7.31 10.01
C LYS A 216 8.55 8.56 9.25
N LEU A 217 8.84 8.59 7.96
CA LEU A 217 8.57 9.74 7.09
C LEU A 217 7.88 9.24 5.83
N LEU A 218 6.76 9.85 5.46
CA LEU A 218 6.22 9.74 4.10
C LEU A 218 6.90 10.81 3.25
N VAL A 219 7.68 10.37 2.26
CA VAL A 219 8.38 11.25 1.33
C VAL A 219 7.68 11.16 -0.01
N THR A 220 7.33 12.29 -0.60
CA THR A 220 6.69 12.39 -1.92
C THR A 220 7.56 13.22 -2.84
N ASN A 221 7.93 12.68 -4.01
CA ASN A 221 8.62 13.41 -5.06
C ASN A 221 7.61 14.25 -5.85
N ARG A 222 7.73 15.58 -5.77
CA ARG A 222 6.81 16.53 -6.43
C ARG A 222 6.73 16.37 -7.94
N SER A 223 7.83 15.97 -8.58
CA SER A 223 7.90 15.88 -10.04
C SER A 223 7.23 14.62 -10.59
N THR A 224 7.22 13.54 -9.82
CA THR A 224 6.71 12.24 -10.26
C THR A 224 5.41 11.85 -9.56
N GLY A 225 5.05 12.53 -8.47
CA GLY A 225 3.93 12.15 -7.60
C GLY A 225 4.16 10.85 -6.82
N LYS A 226 5.33 10.21 -6.98
CA LYS A 226 5.66 8.96 -6.28
C LYS A 226 6.00 9.22 -4.84
N SER A 227 5.67 8.27 -3.98
CA SER A 227 5.85 8.38 -2.54
C SER A 227 6.35 7.08 -1.93
N CYS A 228 7.10 7.18 -0.85
CA CYS A 228 7.52 6.02 -0.07
C CYS A 228 7.67 6.38 1.40
N VAL A 229 7.53 5.37 2.28
CA VAL A 229 7.82 5.54 3.70
C VAL A 229 9.26 5.14 4.01
N VAL A 230 9.98 6.00 4.72
CA VAL A 230 11.37 5.75 5.15
C VAL A 230 11.52 5.91 6.66
N LYS A 231 12.48 5.19 7.25
CA LYS A 231 12.88 5.34 8.65
C LYS A 231 14.13 6.21 8.77
N VAL A 232 14.12 7.20 9.65
CA VAL A 232 15.33 7.98 10.00
C VAL A 232 16.29 7.09 10.79
N ASN A 233 17.47 6.82 10.25
CA ASN A 233 18.49 6.03 10.96
C ASN A 233 19.91 6.62 10.87
N ASP A 234 20.05 7.77 10.21
CA ASP A 234 21.34 8.43 10.04
C ASP A 234 21.23 9.96 10.15
N ARG A 235 22.37 10.66 10.14
CA ARG A 235 22.48 12.12 10.26
C ARG A 235 23.03 12.75 8.99
N GLY A 236 22.59 13.97 8.75
CA GLY A 236 22.78 14.69 7.49
C GLY A 236 21.41 15.12 6.94
N PRO A 237 21.33 15.64 5.71
CA PRO A 237 22.44 16.07 4.85
C PRO A 237 23.28 17.19 5.48
N TYR A 238 24.59 17.20 5.22
CA TYR A 238 25.46 18.33 5.63
C TYR A 238 25.73 19.34 4.51
N LYS A 239 25.35 19.00 3.27
CA LYS A 239 25.42 19.94 2.15
C LYS A 239 24.25 20.92 2.22
N ASP A 240 24.56 22.19 2.01
CA ASP A 240 23.58 23.26 1.99
C ASP A 240 22.53 23.02 0.89
N ASN A 241 21.30 23.44 1.16
CA ASN A 241 20.11 23.30 0.30
C ASN A 241 19.49 21.89 0.18
N ARG A 242 19.92 20.89 0.96
CA ARG A 242 19.21 19.60 1.06
C ARG A 242 18.50 19.46 2.40
N VAL A 243 17.31 18.85 2.40
CA VAL A 243 16.54 18.61 3.64
C VAL A 243 16.64 17.16 4.11
N ILE A 244 16.84 16.21 3.20
CA ILE A 244 16.90 14.77 3.50
C ILE A 244 17.83 14.05 2.52
N ASP A 245 18.57 13.05 3.00
CA ASP A 245 19.35 12.13 2.17
C ASP A 245 18.74 10.73 2.30
N LEU A 246 18.32 10.14 1.18
CA LEU A 246 17.60 8.88 1.10
C LEU A 246 18.54 7.71 0.79
N SER A 247 18.14 6.50 1.13
CA SER A 247 18.76 5.28 0.59
C SER A 247 18.53 5.16 -0.92
N HIS A 248 19.31 4.29 -1.59
CA HIS A 248 19.12 3.99 -3.01
C HIS A 248 17.75 3.34 -3.27
N GLY A 249 17.31 2.43 -2.41
CA GLY A 249 15.98 1.81 -2.47
C GLY A 249 14.85 2.83 -2.43
N ALA A 250 14.90 3.78 -1.50
CA ALA A 250 13.91 4.86 -1.42
C ALA A 250 13.98 5.79 -2.65
N ALA A 251 15.18 6.15 -3.11
CA ALA A 251 15.36 6.97 -4.31
C ALA A 251 14.81 6.29 -5.58
N LYS A 252 14.93 4.95 -5.67
CA LYS A 252 14.38 4.14 -6.75
C LYS A 252 12.85 4.19 -6.73
N GLN A 253 12.22 4.01 -5.57
CA GLN A 253 10.77 4.11 -5.43
C GLN A 253 10.25 5.50 -5.80
N LEU A 254 10.95 6.57 -5.39
CA LEU A 254 10.61 7.95 -5.74
C LEU A 254 10.93 8.34 -7.18
N ASN A 255 11.54 7.44 -7.97
CA ASN A 255 12.04 7.70 -9.32
C ASN A 255 12.94 8.94 -9.39
N MET A 256 13.98 8.98 -8.55
CA MET A 256 14.96 10.07 -8.49
C MET A 256 16.42 9.62 -8.58
N VAL A 257 16.67 8.34 -8.90
CA VAL A 257 18.04 7.80 -9.05
C VAL A 257 18.78 8.53 -10.17
N SER A 258 18.16 8.63 -11.36
CA SER A 258 18.77 9.25 -12.54
C SER A 258 18.98 10.75 -12.39
N SER A 259 18.06 11.46 -11.74
CA SER A 259 18.20 12.90 -11.47
C SER A 259 19.18 13.20 -10.34
N GLY A 260 19.45 12.23 -9.45
CA GLY A 260 20.30 12.35 -8.27
C GLY A 260 19.69 13.18 -7.13
N VAL A 261 18.81 14.12 -7.47
CA VAL A 261 18.13 15.05 -6.56
C VAL A 261 16.68 15.25 -7.01
N ALA A 262 15.80 15.55 -6.06
CA ALA A 262 14.39 15.83 -6.33
C ALA A 262 13.84 16.83 -5.32
N MET A 263 12.86 17.63 -5.74
CA MET A 263 12.03 18.39 -4.78
C MET A 263 11.03 17.43 -4.16
N VAL A 264 11.02 17.36 -2.83
CA VAL A 264 10.14 16.47 -2.07
C VAL A 264 9.29 17.23 -1.06
N ASP A 265 8.13 16.65 -0.79
CA ASP A 265 7.32 16.93 0.39
C ASP A 265 7.50 15.77 1.37
N VAL A 266 7.74 16.09 2.63
CA VAL A 266 7.99 15.12 3.69
C VAL A 266 7.02 15.34 4.82
N PHE A 267 6.36 14.26 5.23
CA PHE A 267 5.45 14.24 6.37
C PHE A 267 5.99 13.31 7.44
N VAL A 268 6.04 13.79 8.68
CA VAL A 268 6.41 12.98 9.83
C VAL A 268 5.22 12.11 10.20
N LEU A 269 5.46 10.81 10.18
CA LEU A 269 4.49 9.80 10.54
C LEU A 269 4.65 9.55 12.05
N GLN A 270 3.77 10.15 12.86
CA GLN A 270 3.70 9.99 14.32
C GLN A 270 3.22 8.60 14.72
#